data_AF-A0A959KUL1-F1
#
_entry.id   AF-A0A959KUL1-F1
#
_cell.length_a   1.000
_cell.length_b   1.000
_cell.length_c   1.000
_cell.angle_alpha   90.00
_cell.angle_beta   90.00
_cell.angle_gamma   90.00
#
_symmetry.space_group_name_H-M   'P 1'
#
loop_
_entity.id
_entity.type
_entity.pdbx_description
1 polymer ?
#
loop_
_entity_poly.entity_id
_entity_poly.type
_entity_poly.pdbx_seq_one_letter_code
_entity_poly.pdbx_strand_id
1 'polypeptide(L)'
;QGIKRGIVEMADLLVVNKTDGDRVEAARQTQRAYRNALHLFPAKESGQPVQVLTCSALQPSGMAEVWKNVVDFQQSVTASGYFEERRRQQAAFWLEESIQRQLREWFDRHPEVRTAWPEVRQKVAQGEWSSFKGAAYLLDLFKQ
;
A
#
# COMPACT_ATOMS: atom_id res chain seq x y z
N GLN A 1 6.41 -18.72 -6.59
CA GLN A 1 5.33 -18.18 -7.45
C GLN A 1 4.27 -17.47 -6.60
N GLY A 2 4.68 -16.50 -5.76
CA GLY A 2 3.78 -15.82 -4.80
C GLY A 2 4.32 -14.46 -4.36
N ILE A 3 5.18 -13.85 -5.17
CA ILE A 3 5.85 -12.59 -4.84
C ILE A 3 4.90 -11.49 -5.33
N LYS A 4 4.23 -10.80 -4.38
CA LYS A 4 3.45 -9.54 -4.55
C LYS A 4 1.93 -9.64 -4.85
N ARG A 5 1.21 -10.63 -4.33
CA ARG A 5 -0.26 -10.51 -4.17
C ARG A 5 -0.56 -9.23 -3.37
N GLY A 6 -1.51 -8.40 -3.81
CA GLY A 6 -1.80 -7.08 -3.24
C GLY A 6 -1.01 -5.90 -3.83
N ILE A 7 0.32 -5.98 -3.98
CA ILE A 7 1.11 -4.83 -4.49
C ILE A 7 0.89 -4.63 -5.99
N VAL A 8 0.81 -5.73 -6.76
CA VAL A 8 0.54 -5.66 -8.22
C VAL A 8 -0.88 -5.13 -8.48
N GLU A 9 -1.83 -5.47 -7.60
CA GLU A 9 -3.21 -5.00 -7.67
C GLU A 9 -3.35 -3.50 -7.41
N MET A 10 -2.41 -2.88 -6.69
CA MET A 10 -2.41 -1.43 -6.44
C MET A 10 -1.70 -0.62 -7.54
N ALA A 11 -0.82 -1.23 -8.34
CA ALA A 11 0.00 -0.50 -9.30
C ALA A 11 -0.82 0.13 -10.44
N ASP A 12 -0.54 1.38 -10.79
CA ASP A 12 -1.05 2.06 -12.00
C ASP A 12 -0.11 1.85 -13.22
N LEU A 13 1.17 1.54 -12.95
CA LEU A 13 2.19 1.22 -13.94
C LEU A 13 3.15 0.16 -13.39
N LEU A 14 3.47 -0.85 -14.18
CA LEU A 14 4.47 -1.88 -13.86
C LEU A 14 5.65 -1.77 -14.83
N VAL A 15 6.86 -1.66 -14.28
CA VAL A 15 8.09 -1.56 -15.09
C VAL A 15 9.03 -2.73 -14.77
N VAL A 16 9.34 -3.53 -15.77
CA VAL A 16 10.34 -4.59 -15.70
C VAL A 16 11.71 -3.98 -16.02
N ASN A 17 12.50 -3.72 -14.97
CA ASN A 17 13.84 -3.15 -15.10
C ASN A 17 14.90 -4.24 -15.44
N LYS A 18 16.12 -3.80 -15.79
CA LYS A 18 17.28 -4.64 -16.19
C LYS A 18 17.08 -5.34 -17.54
N THR A 19 16.41 -4.67 -18.47
CA THR A 19 16.19 -5.14 -19.84
C THR A 19 17.41 -4.80 -20.70
N ASP A 20 18.54 -5.45 -20.41
CA ASP A 20 19.83 -5.24 -21.06
C ASP A 20 20.60 -6.57 -21.21
N GLY A 21 21.44 -6.63 -22.25
CA GLY A 21 22.24 -7.83 -22.57
C GLY A 21 21.39 -9.11 -22.70
N ASP A 22 21.85 -10.18 -22.07
CA ASP A 22 21.21 -11.51 -22.13
C ASP A 22 19.84 -11.57 -21.41
N ARG A 23 19.45 -10.51 -20.70
CA ARG A 23 18.18 -10.47 -19.93
C ARG A 23 17.01 -9.95 -20.73
N VAL A 24 17.22 -9.46 -21.95
CA VAL A 24 16.15 -8.85 -22.77
C VAL A 24 14.98 -9.82 -22.98
N GLU A 25 15.24 -11.08 -23.33
CA GLU A 25 14.16 -12.04 -23.55
C GLU A 25 13.43 -12.46 -22.26
N ALA A 26 14.17 -12.65 -21.17
CA ALA A 26 13.56 -12.94 -19.86
C ALA A 26 12.68 -11.77 -19.38
N ALA A 27 13.11 -10.52 -19.62
CA ALA A 27 12.33 -9.32 -19.28
C ALA A 27 11.05 -9.22 -20.14
N ARG A 28 11.13 -9.52 -21.44
CA ARG A 28 9.96 -9.57 -22.34
C ARG A 28 8.96 -10.65 -21.95
N GLN A 29 9.44 -11.84 -21.58
CA GLN A 29 8.57 -12.91 -21.07
C GLN A 29 7.87 -12.48 -19.78
N THR A 30 8.61 -11.84 -18.87
CA THR A 30 8.06 -11.29 -17.62
C THR A 30 7.00 -10.21 -17.88
N GLN A 31 7.27 -9.29 -18.82
CA GLN A 31 6.32 -8.26 -19.25
C GLN A 31 5.01 -8.87 -19.75
N ARG A 32 5.10 -9.90 -20.62
CA ARG A 32 3.92 -10.61 -21.14
C ARG A 32 3.15 -11.32 -20.03
N ALA A 33 3.84 -11.99 -19.12
CA ALA A 33 3.21 -12.68 -18.00
C ALA A 33 2.42 -11.71 -17.11
N TYR A 34 3.00 -10.55 -16.75
CA TYR A 34 2.29 -9.54 -15.98
C TYR A 34 1.14 -8.91 -16.76
N ARG A 35 1.31 -8.63 -18.05
CA ARG A 35 0.22 -8.09 -18.89
C ARG A 35 -0.97 -9.05 -18.89
N ASN A 36 -0.73 -10.33 -19.14
CA ASN A 36 -1.76 -11.36 -19.13
C ASN A 36 -2.45 -11.48 -17.77
N ALA A 37 -1.69 -11.45 -16.67
CA ALA A 37 -2.25 -11.51 -15.33
C ALA A 37 -3.09 -10.26 -15.00
N LEU A 38 -2.62 -9.07 -15.40
CA LEU A 38 -3.30 -7.81 -15.12
C LEU A 38 -4.64 -7.68 -15.86
N HIS A 39 -4.77 -8.30 -17.04
CA HIS A 39 -6.05 -8.38 -17.76
C HIS A 39 -7.12 -9.22 -17.06
N LEU A 40 -6.75 -10.05 -16.08
CA LEU A 40 -7.69 -10.86 -15.31
C LEU A 40 -8.24 -10.13 -14.09
N PHE A 41 -7.66 -8.99 -13.70
CA PHE A 41 -8.15 -8.18 -12.59
C PHE A 41 -9.30 -7.28 -13.02
N PRO A 42 -10.18 -6.88 -12.09
CA PRO A 42 -11.22 -5.89 -12.37
C PRO A 42 -10.60 -4.58 -12.85
N ALA A 43 -11.39 -3.80 -13.59
CA ALA A 43 -10.99 -2.47 -14.01
C ALA A 43 -10.64 -1.60 -12.79
N LYS A 44 -9.60 -0.77 -12.94
CA LYS A 44 -9.20 0.19 -11.92
C LYS A 44 -10.29 1.25 -11.73
N GLU A 45 -10.40 1.76 -10.51
CA GLU A 45 -11.28 2.91 -10.20
C GLU A 45 -10.94 4.15 -11.04
N SER A 46 -9.67 4.30 -11.44
CA SER A 46 -9.23 5.36 -12.36
C SER A 46 -9.74 5.20 -13.80
N GLY A 47 -10.30 4.03 -14.14
CA GLY A 47 -10.64 3.64 -15.50
C GLY A 47 -9.44 3.38 -16.41
N GLN A 48 -8.20 3.63 -15.94
CA GLN A 48 -7.00 3.46 -16.75
C GLN A 48 -6.47 2.02 -16.66
N PRO A 49 -6.17 1.37 -17.80
CA PRO A 49 -5.55 0.06 -17.78
C PRO A 49 -4.09 0.15 -17.35
N VAL A 50 -3.67 -0.79 -16.49
CA VAL A 50 -2.28 -0.87 -16.01
C VAL A 50 -1.35 -1.22 -17.17
N GLN A 51 -0.40 -0.34 -17.45
CA GLN A 51 0.62 -0.61 -18.46
C GLN A 51 1.77 -1.43 -17.88
N VAL A 52 2.33 -2.32 -18.71
CA VAL A 52 3.53 -3.09 -18.38
C VAL A 52 4.62 -2.77 -19.38
N LEU A 53 5.64 -2.03 -18.92
CA LEU A 53 6.77 -1.56 -19.72
C LEU A 53 8.06 -2.28 -19.33
N THR A 54 9.07 -2.18 -20.19
CA THR A 54 10.43 -2.67 -19.92
C THR A 54 11.39 -1.50 -19.97
N CYS A 55 12.36 -1.45 -19.06
CA CYS A 55 13.44 -0.48 -19.13
C CYS A 55 14.78 -1.10 -18.74
N SER A 56 15.86 -0.40 -19.06
CA SER A 56 17.14 -0.58 -18.39
C SER A 56 17.57 0.77 -17.81
N ALA A 57 17.69 0.82 -16.48
CA ALA A 57 18.29 1.96 -15.80
C ALA A 57 19.80 2.02 -16.00
N LEU A 58 20.45 0.88 -16.27
CA LEU A 58 21.90 0.79 -16.49
C LEU A 58 22.29 1.25 -17.90
N GLN A 59 21.49 0.86 -18.89
CA GLN A 59 21.59 1.31 -20.27
C GLN A 59 20.33 2.12 -20.57
N PRO A 60 20.31 3.46 -20.39
CA PRO A 60 19.12 4.31 -20.31
C PRO A 60 18.14 4.15 -21.49
N SER A 61 17.33 3.11 -21.44
CA SER A 61 16.44 2.66 -22.50
C SER A 61 15.07 2.38 -21.90
N GLY A 62 14.02 2.73 -22.63
CA GLY A 62 12.63 2.65 -22.14
C GLY A 62 12.27 3.70 -21.07
N MET A 63 13.23 4.45 -20.50
CA MET A 63 12.94 5.47 -19.47
C MET A 63 12.08 6.63 -19.98
N ALA A 64 12.29 7.07 -21.23
CA ALA A 64 11.45 8.11 -21.85
C ALA A 64 10.01 7.64 -22.04
N GLU A 65 9.81 6.36 -22.38
CA GLU A 65 8.48 5.75 -22.53
C GLU A 65 7.78 5.59 -21.17
N VAL A 66 8.52 5.18 -20.14
CA VAL A 66 8.02 5.15 -18.76
C VAL A 66 7.56 6.53 -18.32
N TRP A 67 8.38 7.57 -18.54
CA TRP A 67 8.01 8.93 -18.16
C TRP A 67 6.80 9.45 -18.94
N LYS A 68 6.77 9.21 -20.25
CA LYS A 68 5.61 9.53 -21.09
C LYS A 68 4.35 8.87 -20.54
N ASN A 69 4.41 7.59 -20.17
CA ASN A 69 3.26 6.89 -19.64
C ASN A 69 2.77 7.48 -18.30
N VAL A 70 3.67 7.91 -17.43
CA VAL A 70 3.32 8.60 -16.18
C VAL A 70 2.59 9.91 -16.47
N VAL A 71 3.08 10.70 -17.43
CA VAL A 71 2.46 11.98 -17.84
C VAL A 71 1.08 11.74 -18.48
N ASP A 72 0.99 10.79 -19.40
CA ASP A 72 -0.26 10.43 -20.08
C ASP A 72 -1.32 9.94 -19.08
N PHE A 73 -0.91 9.11 -18.11
CA PHE A 73 -1.78 8.68 -17.01
C PHE A 73 -2.26 9.89 -16.21
N GLN A 74 -1.34 10.76 -15.75
CA GLN A 74 -1.69 11.95 -14.98
C GLN A 74 -2.71 12.83 -15.71
N GLN A 75 -2.49 13.09 -17.00
CA GLN A 75 -3.41 13.88 -17.82
C GLN A 75 -4.80 13.23 -17.88
N SER A 76 -4.85 11.93 -18.13
CA SER A 76 -6.10 11.16 -18.24
C SER A 76 -6.90 11.14 -16.92
N VAL A 77 -6.22 10.90 -15.79
CA VAL A 77 -6.89 10.89 -14.48
C VAL A 77 -7.25 12.28 -13.97
N THR A 78 -6.55 13.32 -14.43
CA THR A 78 -6.90 14.72 -14.13
C THR A 78 -8.12 15.14 -14.94
N ALA A 79 -8.15 14.83 -16.23
CA ALA A 79 -9.27 15.17 -17.12
C ALA A 79 -10.59 14.49 -16.70
N SER A 80 -10.51 13.28 -16.13
CA SER A 80 -11.68 12.57 -15.58
C SER A 80 -12.11 13.05 -14.18
N GLY A 81 -11.37 13.96 -13.55
CA GLY A 81 -11.61 14.41 -12.17
C GLY A 81 -11.20 13.42 -11.08
N TYR A 82 -10.80 12.19 -11.45
CA TYR A 82 -10.38 11.14 -10.53
C TYR A 82 -9.16 11.56 -9.68
N PHE A 83 -8.22 12.29 -10.26
CA PHE A 83 -7.01 12.73 -9.57
C PHE A 83 -7.29 13.52 -8.29
N GLU A 84 -8.16 14.53 -8.40
CA GLU A 84 -8.52 15.40 -7.28
C GLU A 84 -9.41 14.66 -6.27
N GLU A 85 -10.31 13.80 -6.74
CA GLU A 85 -11.15 12.99 -5.86
C GLU A 85 -10.30 12.04 -5.00
N ARG A 86 -9.34 11.33 -5.61
CA ARG A 86 -8.43 10.45 -4.86
C ARG A 86 -7.58 11.20 -3.86
N ARG A 87 -7.11 12.40 -4.19
CA ARG A 87 -6.34 13.22 -3.25
C ARG A 87 -7.16 13.64 -2.05
N ARG A 88 -8.44 14.04 -2.23
CA ARG A 88 -9.34 14.36 -1.13
C ARG A 88 -9.59 13.15 -0.23
N GLN A 89 -9.87 12.00 -0.82
CA GLN A 89 -10.05 10.74 -0.08
C GLN A 89 -8.79 10.37 0.73
N GLN A 90 -7.62 10.46 0.10
CA GLN A 90 -6.34 10.20 0.76
C GLN A 90 -6.06 11.19 1.89
N ALA A 91 -6.37 12.48 1.71
CA ALA A 91 -6.19 13.49 2.74
C ALA A 91 -7.07 13.21 3.97
N ALA A 92 -8.34 12.87 3.76
CA ALA A 92 -9.25 12.48 4.84
C ALA A 92 -8.76 11.22 5.57
N PHE A 93 -8.35 10.19 4.81
CA PHE A 93 -7.76 8.97 5.35
C PHE A 93 -6.52 9.26 6.20
N TRP A 94 -5.58 10.06 5.69
CA TRP A 94 -4.34 10.38 6.42
C TRP A 94 -4.59 11.20 7.68
N LEU A 95 -5.64 12.02 7.73
CA LEU A 95 -6.05 12.72 8.95
C LEU A 95 -6.45 11.71 10.04
N GLU A 96 -7.35 10.78 9.71
CA GLU A 96 -7.80 9.74 10.63
C GLU A 96 -6.65 8.84 11.09
N GLU A 97 -5.83 8.35 10.16
CA GLU A 97 -4.65 7.52 10.46
C GLU A 97 -3.65 8.26 11.36
N SER A 98 -3.44 9.55 11.13
CA SER A 98 -2.53 10.35 11.96
C SER A 98 -3.05 10.49 13.38
N ILE A 99 -4.36 10.68 13.56
CA ILE A 99 -5.00 10.71 14.88
C ILE A 99 -4.86 9.34 15.56
N GLN A 100 -5.21 8.25 14.87
CA GLN A 100 -5.15 6.91 15.43
C GLN A 100 -3.72 6.53 15.85
N ARG A 101 -2.72 6.82 15.00
CA ARG A 101 -1.30 6.61 15.33
C ARG A 101 -0.90 7.42 16.55
N GLN A 102 -1.28 8.69 16.62
CA GLN A 102 -0.89 9.55 17.73
C GLN A 102 -1.54 9.12 19.04
N LEU A 103 -2.83 8.78 19.03
CA LEU A 103 -3.54 8.22 20.18
C LEU A 103 -2.89 6.92 20.65
N ARG A 104 -2.52 6.03 19.72
CA ARG A 104 -1.82 4.80 20.04
C ARG A 104 -0.45 5.06 20.68
N GLU A 105 0.32 6.00 20.16
CA GLU A 105 1.61 6.39 20.75
C GLU A 105 1.45 6.95 22.16
N TRP A 106 0.44 7.79 22.40
CA TRP A 106 0.15 8.33 23.72
C TRP A 106 -0.26 7.23 24.69
N PHE A 107 -1.15 6.33 24.26
CA PHE A 107 -1.59 5.18 25.03
C PHE A 107 -0.42 4.28 25.42
N ASP A 108 0.46 3.93 24.48
CA ASP A 108 1.64 3.07 24.73
C ASP A 108 2.66 3.74 25.69
N ARG A 109 2.72 5.07 25.71
CA ARG A 109 3.61 5.84 26.59
C ARG A 109 2.99 6.18 27.94
N HIS A 110 1.69 5.97 28.13
CA HIS A 110 1.01 6.30 29.38
C HIS A 110 1.56 5.44 30.53
N PRO A 111 2.08 6.03 31.63
CA PRO A 111 2.80 5.28 32.66
C PRO A 111 2.00 4.12 33.25
N GLU A 112 0.73 4.34 33.57
CA GLU A 112 -0.15 3.33 34.17
C GLU A 112 -0.49 2.21 33.20
N VAL A 113 -0.79 2.56 31.94
CA VAL A 113 -1.07 1.59 30.88
C VAL A 113 0.16 0.73 30.63
N ARG A 114 1.33 1.36 30.48
CA ARG A 114 2.60 0.66 30.26
C ARG A 114 2.93 -0.30 31.41
N THR A 115 2.59 0.08 32.64
CA THR A 115 2.82 -0.75 33.84
C THR A 115 1.85 -1.93 33.88
N ALA A 116 0.57 -1.72 33.58
CA ALA A 116 -0.46 -2.76 33.62
C ALA A 116 -0.47 -3.68 32.39
N TRP A 117 0.10 -3.24 31.26
CA TRP A 117 0.03 -3.96 29.97
C TRP A 117 0.47 -5.42 30.02
N PRO A 118 1.63 -5.80 30.61
CA PRO A 118 2.08 -7.19 30.61
C PRO A 118 1.10 -8.13 31.34
N GLU A 119 0.59 -7.70 32.50
CA GLU A 119 -0.34 -8.50 33.31
C GLU A 119 -1.69 -8.65 32.61
N VAL A 120 -2.25 -7.56 32.07
CA VAL A 120 -3.53 -7.60 31.35
C VAL A 120 -3.44 -8.51 30.13
N ARG A 121 -2.34 -8.43 29.36
CA ARG A 121 -2.11 -9.30 28.21
C ARG A 121 -2.02 -10.77 28.61
N GLN A 122 -1.38 -11.08 29.75
CA GLN A 122 -1.30 -12.43 30.27
C GLN A 122 -2.68 -12.98 30.68
N LYS A 123 -3.47 -12.20 31.42
CA LYS A 123 -4.84 -12.57 31.83
C LYS A 123 -5.75 -12.85 30.63
N VAL A 124 -5.60 -12.07 29.54
CA VAL A 124 -6.34 -12.31 28.29
C VAL A 124 -5.86 -13.60 27.60
N ALA A 125 -4.55 -13.82 27.50
CA ALA A 125 -4.00 -15.01 26.86
C ALA A 125 -4.36 -16.32 27.60
N GLN A 126 -4.52 -16.25 28.92
CA GLN A 126 -4.93 -17.37 29.77
C GLN A 126 -6.47 -17.57 29.81
N GLY A 127 -7.25 -16.68 29.18
CA GLY A 127 -8.70 -16.75 29.18
C GLY A 127 -9.38 -16.30 30.49
N GLU A 128 -8.63 -15.76 31.45
CA GLU A 128 -9.16 -15.21 32.70
C GLU A 128 -9.98 -13.94 32.43
N TRP A 129 -9.51 -13.12 31.48
CA TRP A 129 -10.19 -11.93 31.00
C TRP A 129 -10.53 -12.08 29.51
N SER A 130 -11.67 -11.56 29.08
CA SER A 130 -11.96 -11.41 27.65
C SER A 130 -11.10 -10.28 27.05
N SER A 131 -10.89 -10.32 25.73
CA SER A 131 -10.21 -9.24 24.99
C SER A 131 -10.86 -7.87 25.23
N PHE A 132 -12.20 -7.82 25.27
CA PHE A 132 -12.95 -6.60 25.54
C PHE A 132 -12.75 -6.07 26.96
N LYS A 133 -12.71 -6.96 27.97
CA LYS A 133 -12.46 -6.58 29.36
C LYS A 133 -11.05 -5.98 29.53
N GLY A 134 -10.04 -6.62 28.96
CA GLY A 134 -8.66 -6.12 29.00
C GLY A 134 -8.51 -4.77 28.30
N ALA A 135 -9.15 -4.59 27.14
CA ALA A 135 -9.16 -3.31 26.43
C ALA A 135 -9.83 -2.20 27.24
N ALA A 136 -11.03 -2.45 27.80
CA ALA A 136 -11.75 -1.47 28.61
C ALA A 136 -10.93 -1.01 29.83
N TYR A 137 -10.34 -1.96 30.56
CA TYR A 137 -9.51 -1.65 31.72
C TYR A 137 -8.31 -0.76 31.36
N LEU A 138 -7.56 -1.08 30.30
CA LEU A 138 -6.42 -0.26 29.89
C LEU A 138 -6.86 1.12 29.36
N LEU A 139 -8.00 1.20 28.67
CA LEU A 139 -8.57 2.48 28.24
C LEU A 139 -9.01 3.35 29.41
N ASP A 140 -9.51 2.75 30.49
CA ASP A 140 -9.89 3.51 31.69
C ASP A 140 -8.66 4.03 32.43
N LEU A 141 -7.55 3.28 32.49
CA LEU A 141 -6.26 3.78 32.97
C LEU A 141 -5.70 4.92 32.11
N PHE A 142 -6.00 4.94 30.80
CA PHE A 142 -5.54 6.01 29.90
C PHE A 142 -6.35 7.31 30.05
N LYS A 143 -7.59 7.24 30.56
CA LYS A 143 -8.47 8.42 30.73
C LYS A 143 -8.24 9.17 32.05
N GLN A 144 -7.56 8.54 33.01
CA GLN A 144 -7.24 9.13 34.31
C GLN A 144 -6.04 10.06 34.18
#